data_AF-A0A3S3BM78-F1
#
_entry.id   AF-A0A3S3BM78-F1
#
_cell.length_a   1.000
_cell.length_b   1.000
_cell.length_c   1.000
_cell.angle_alpha   90.00
_cell.angle_beta   90.00
_cell.angle_gamma   90.00
#
_symmetry.space_group_name_H-M   'P 1'
#
loop_
_entity.id
_entity.type
_entity.pdbx_description
1 polymer ?
#
loop_
_entity_poly.entity_id
_entity_poly.type
_entity_poly.pdbx_seq_one_letter_code
_entity_poly.pdbx_strand_id
1 'polypeptide(L)'
;MQAIRFGIDLAKNVFQVHGVDASGQVVVQRQLRRAQVEKFFAAQPPALIGMEACGSAHHWARTLSALGHEVKLMPPAYVKPYVARNKNDARDAQGCCEAVSRPDMRFVPIKT
;
A
#
# COMPACT_ATOMS: atom_id res chain seq x y z
N MET A 1 0.80 10.13 -16.49
CA MET A 1 0.81 8.70 -16.08
C MET A 1 0.16 8.59 -14.71
N GLN A 2 -0.70 7.60 -14.52
CA GLN A 2 -1.56 7.46 -13.34
C GLN A 2 -1.29 6.11 -12.70
N ALA A 3 -1.05 6.11 -11.39
CA ALA A 3 -0.84 4.86 -10.66
C ALA A 3 -2.16 4.11 -10.53
N ILE A 4 -2.16 2.83 -10.92
CA ILE A 4 -3.31 1.93 -10.80
C ILE A 4 -3.19 1.02 -9.58
N ARG A 5 -1.97 0.89 -9.04
CA ARG A 5 -1.65 0.05 -7.90
C ARG A 5 -0.65 0.76 -7.00
N PHE A 6 -0.90 0.68 -5.70
CA PHE A 6 -0.04 1.21 -4.66
C PHE A 6 0.34 0.13 -3.65
N GLY A 7 1.52 0.28 -3.09
CA GLY A 7 1.91 -0.34 -1.83
C GLY A 7 2.20 0.74 -0.80
N ILE A 8 1.80 0.47 0.44
CA ILE A 8 1.99 1.40 1.56
C ILE A 8 2.70 0.67 2.69
N ASP A 9 3.81 1.24 3.13
CA ASP A 9 4.40 0.90 4.43
C ASP A 9 3.85 1.85 5.50
N LEU A 10 3.25 1.26 6.55
CA LEU A 10 2.52 1.97 7.60
C LEU A 10 3.41 2.14 8.84
N ALA A 11 3.79 3.38 9.17
CA ALA A 11 4.38 3.69 10.48
C ALA A 11 3.52 4.67 11.28
N LYS A 12 3.96 5.00 12.50
CA LYS A 12 3.17 5.82 13.44
C LYS A 12 2.82 7.21 12.86
N ASN A 13 3.82 7.88 12.29
CA ASN A 13 3.71 9.27 11.83
C ASN A 13 4.10 9.47 10.36
N VAL A 14 4.80 8.49 9.79
CA VAL A 14 5.42 8.55 8.47
C VAL A 14 5.02 7.30 7.70
N PHE A 15 4.71 7.47 6.44
CA PHE A 15 4.24 6.43 5.53
C PHE A 15 5.11 6.50 4.29
N GLN A 16 5.50 5.36 3.74
CA GLN A 16 6.06 5.31 2.39
C GLN A 16 5.00 4.81 1.44
N VAL A 17 4.86 5.51 0.32
CA VAL A 17 3.94 5.13 -0.76
C VAL A 17 4.75 4.84 -2.00
N HIS A 18 4.46 3.69 -2.60
CA HIS A 18 5.01 3.26 -3.89
C HIS A 18 3.85 2.97 -4.83
N GLY A 19 3.79 3.64 -5.99
CA GLY A 19 2.70 3.52 -6.95
C GLY A 19 3.21 3.25 -8.36
N VAL A 20 2.58 2.29 -9.04
CA VAL A 20 2.92 1.87 -10.40
C VAL A 20 1.73 2.05 -11.34
N ASP A 21 2.03 2.35 -12.60
CA ASP A 21 1.02 2.40 -13.66
C ASP A 21 0.70 1.00 -14.24
N ALA A 22 -0.13 0.97 -15.28
CA ALA A 22 -0.56 -0.27 -15.94
C ALA A 22 0.59 -1.08 -16.59
N SER A 23 1.69 -0.42 -16.93
CA SER A 23 2.90 -1.09 -17.45
C SER A 23 3.81 -1.62 -16.34
N GLY A 24 3.50 -1.33 -15.08
CA GLY A 24 4.35 -1.63 -13.93
C GLY A 24 5.44 -0.58 -13.69
N GLN A 25 5.46 0.52 -14.45
CA GLN A 25 6.43 1.60 -14.25
C GLN A 25 6.10 2.37 -12.97
N VAL A 26 7.13 2.66 -12.18
CA VAL A 26 7.00 3.47 -10.95
C VAL A 26 6.71 4.91 -11.34
N VAL A 27 5.57 5.43 -10.89
CA VAL A 27 5.10 6.79 -11.16
C VAL A 27 4.88 7.61 -9.88
N VAL A 28 4.82 6.93 -8.72
CA VAL A 28 4.81 7.55 -7.40
C VAL A 28 5.79 6.81 -6.51
N GLN A 29 6.73 7.52 -5.89
CA GLN A 29 7.52 6.99 -4.79
C GLN A 29 7.83 8.14 -3.83
N ARG A 30 7.13 8.18 -2.70
CA ARG A 30 7.30 9.31 -1.76
C ARG A 30 6.91 8.97 -0.33
N GLN A 31 7.50 9.73 0.58
CA GLN A 31 7.16 9.74 1.98
C GLN A 31 5.99 10.69 2.25
N LEU A 32 5.04 10.26 3.07
CA LEU A 32 3.90 11.04 3.54
C LEU A 32 3.89 11.10 5.06
N ARG A 33 3.51 12.25 5.62
CA ARG A 33 3.09 12.33 7.03
C ARG A 33 1.68 11.78 7.16
N ARG A 34 1.34 11.27 8.35
CA ARG A 34 -0.01 10.76 8.69
C ARG A 34 -1.14 11.66 8.20
N ALA A 35 -1.05 12.96 8.46
CA ALA A 35 -2.07 13.94 8.08
C ALA A 35 -2.19 14.18 6.55
N GLN A 36 -1.22 13.72 5.76
CA GLN A 36 -1.20 13.91 4.31
C GLN A 36 -1.74 12.69 3.55
N VAL A 37 -1.87 11.53 4.19
CA VAL A 37 -2.26 10.27 3.53
C VAL A 37 -3.65 10.39 2.91
N GLU A 38 -4.64 10.80 3.69
CA GLU A 38 -6.02 10.92 3.22
C GLU A 38 -6.14 11.93 2.07
N LYS A 39 -5.57 13.13 2.23
CA LYS A 39 -5.55 14.16 1.17
C LYS A 39 -4.86 13.68 -0.10
N PHE A 40 -3.78 12.91 0.03
CA PHE A 40 -3.07 12.36 -1.11
C PHE A 40 -3.92 11.37 -1.89
N PHE A 41 -4.53 10.41 -1.20
CA PHE A 41 -5.35 9.36 -1.82
C PHE A 41 -6.69 9.88 -2.33
N ALA A 42 -7.30 10.88 -1.68
CA ALA A 42 -8.50 11.55 -2.18
C ALA A 42 -8.26 12.27 -3.53
N ALA A 43 -7.01 12.64 -3.84
CA ALA A 43 -6.63 13.21 -5.13
C ALA A 43 -6.19 12.15 -6.16
N GLN A 44 -6.12 10.88 -5.78
CA GLN A 44 -5.90 9.77 -6.71
C GLN A 44 -7.24 9.20 -7.17
N PRO A 45 -7.34 8.72 -8.40
CA PRO A 45 -8.47 7.90 -8.80
C PRO A 45 -8.48 6.55 -8.06
N PRO A 46 -9.61 5.81 -8.12
CA PRO A 46 -9.69 4.45 -7.63
C PRO A 46 -8.51 3.59 -8.11
N ALA A 47 -7.90 2.89 -7.16
CA ALA A 47 -6.68 2.12 -7.38
C ALA A 47 -6.65 0.93 -6.40
N LEU A 48 -5.88 -0.10 -6.75
CA LEU A 48 -5.59 -1.22 -5.86
C LEU A 48 -4.50 -0.83 -4.86
N ILE A 49 -4.74 -1.01 -3.56
CA ILE A 49 -3.78 -0.67 -2.50
C ILE A 49 -3.43 -1.92 -1.71
N GLY A 50 -2.16 -2.30 -1.73
CA GLY A 50 -1.58 -3.33 -0.87
C GLY A 50 -0.99 -2.75 0.40
N MET A 51 -1.37 -3.31 1.55
CA MET A 51 -0.75 -2.98 2.84
C MET A 51 -0.47 -4.24 3.65
N GLU A 52 0.61 -4.22 4.42
CA GLU A 52 0.84 -5.25 5.44
C GLU A 52 -0.19 -5.11 6.58
N ALA A 53 -0.74 -6.23 7.03
CA ALA A 53 -1.60 -6.28 8.19
C ALA A 53 -0.79 -5.98 9.47
N CYS A 54 -1.03 -4.80 10.05
CA CYS A 54 -0.40 -4.34 11.29
C CYS A 54 -1.45 -3.66 12.20
N GLY A 55 -1.02 -3.19 13.38
CA GLY A 55 -1.92 -2.61 14.39
C GLY A 55 -2.77 -1.42 13.91
N SER A 56 -2.31 -0.66 12.92
CA SER A 56 -3.08 0.46 12.34
C SER A 56 -3.69 0.17 10.95
N ALA A 57 -3.41 -1.00 10.38
CA ALA A 57 -3.77 -1.32 9.00
C ALA A 57 -5.29 -1.34 8.77
N HIS A 58 -6.07 -1.85 9.74
CA HIS A 58 -7.53 -1.90 9.61
C HIS A 58 -8.16 -0.50 9.55
N HIS A 59 -7.68 0.44 10.36
CA HIS A 59 -8.14 1.83 10.32
C HIS A 59 -7.87 2.43 8.94
N TRP A 60 -6.64 2.32 8.45
CA TRP A 60 -6.27 2.85 7.14
C TRP A 60 -7.00 2.17 5.99
N ALA A 61 -7.23 0.86 6.08
CA ALA A 61 -7.96 0.15 5.06
C ALA A 61 -9.39 0.68 4.92
N ARG A 62 -10.09 0.91 6.04
CA ARG A 62 -11.42 1.53 6.02
C ARG A 62 -11.39 2.95 5.47
N THR A 63 -10.44 3.78 5.91
CA THR A 63 -10.30 5.16 5.42
C THR A 63 -10.07 5.20 3.91
N LEU A 64 -9.14 4.41 3.40
CA LEU A 64 -8.79 4.38 1.98
C LEU A 64 -9.91 3.73 1.14
N SER A 65 -10.59 2.71 1.66
CA SER A 65 -11.77 2.14 1.00
C SER A 65 -12.94 3.13 0.93
N ALA A 66 -13.13 3.98 1.94
CA ALA A 66 -14.15 5.03 1.91
C ALA A 66 -13.87 6.11 0.83
N LEU A 67 -12.61 6.26 0.41
CA LEU A 67 -12.21 7.11 -0.72
C LEU A 67 -12.40 6.43 -2.10
N GLY A 68 -12.88 5.18 -2.14
CA GLY A 68 -13.15 4.44 -3.37
C GLY A 68 -12.00 3.54 -3.85
N HIS A 69 -10.96 3.34 -3.05
CA HIS A 69 -9.87 2.42 -3.39
C HIS A 69 -10.19 0.97 -2.99
N GLU A 70 -9.73 0.02 -3.79
CA GLU A 70 -9.73 -1.40 -3.41
C GLU A 70 -8.51 -1.65 -2.51
N VAL A 71 -8.74 -1.89 -1.22
CA VAL A 71 -7.66 -2.10 -0.26
C VAL A 71 -7.55 -3.57 0.11
N LYS A 72 -6.34 -4.10 0.05
CA LYS A 72 -6.03 -5.49 0.41
C LYS A 72 -4.95 -5.54 1.48
N LEU A 73 -5.32 -6.11 2.62
CA LEU A 73 -4.39 -6.38 3.72
C LEU A 73 -3.73 -7.73 3.51
N MET A 74 -2.41 -7.82 3.61
CA MET A 74 -1.66 -9.06 3.45
C MET A 74 -0.95 -9.45 4.75
N PRO A 75 -0.86 -10.74 5.09
CA PRO A 75 -0.06 -11.17 6.23
C PRO A 75 1.42 -10.78 6.04
N PRO A 76 2.13 -10.33 7.09
CA PRO A 76 3.55 -9.97 7.03
C PRO A 76 4.45 -11.05 6.38
N ALA A 77 4.18 -12.32 6.70
CA ALA A 77 4.93 -13.46 6.18
C ALA A 77 4.81 -13.61 4.65
N TYR A 78 3.73 -13.11 4.05
CA TYR A 78 3.48 -13.18 2.62
C TYR A 78 4.05 -11.98 1.87
N VAL A 79 4.24 -10.84 2.55
CA VAL A 79 4.89 -9.66 1.98
C VAL A 79 6.41 -9.80 1.99
N LYS A 80 6.98 -10.39 3.05
CA LYS A 80 8.42 -10.51 3.28
C LYS A 80 9.24 -11.00 2.06
N PRO A 81 8.81 -12.01 1.28
CA PRO A 81 9.55 -12.48 0.10
C PRO A 81 9.71 -11.42 -1.02
N TYR A 82 8.84 -10.41 -1.05
CA TYR A 82 8.83 -9.35 -2.07
C TYR A 82 9.63 -8.12 -1.66
N VAL A 83 10.09 -8.06 -0.40
CA VAL A 83 10.92 -6.96 0.09
C VAL A 83 12.37 -7.22 -0.30
N ALA A 84 12.96 -6.28 -1.04
CA ALA A 84 14.36 -6.36 -1.45
C ALA A 84 15.32 -6.39 -0.23
N ARG A 85 16.51 -6.98 -0.43
CA ARG A 85 17.59 -6.96 0.58
C ARG A 85 17.94 -5.51 0.97
N ASN A 86 18.54 -5.33 2.15
CA ASN A 86 18.80 -4.02 2.77
C ASN A 86 17.50 -3.25 3.02
N LYS A 87 16.68 -3.77 3.93
CA LYS A 87 15.34 -3.27 4.26
C LYS A 87 15.35 -1.75 4.54
N ASN A 88 14.39 -1.05 3.94
CA ASN A 88 13.99 0.31 4.31
C ASN A 88 12.51 0.49 3.99
N ASP A 89 11.89 1.51 4.57
CA ASP A 89 10.45 1.78 4.46
C ASP A 89 9.99 1.91 2.99
N ALA A 90 10.83 2.46 2.10
CA ALA A 90 10.48 2.62 0.68
C ALA A 90 10.44 1.26 -0.05
N ARG A 91 11.35 0.34 0.31
CA ARG A 91 11.38 -1.04 -0.19
C ARG A 91 10.25 -1.88 0.40
N ASP A 92 9.82 -1.60 1.62
CA ASP A 92 8.65 -2.24 2.22
C ASP A 92 7.37 -1.85 1.48
N ALA A 93 7.21 -0.56 1.15
CA ALA A 93 6.11 -0.07 0.32
C ALA A 93 6.14 -0.69 -1.09
N GLN A 94 7.32 -0.80 -1.70
CA GLN A 94 7.48 -1.51 -2.97
C GLN A 94 7.09 -2.99 -2.85
N GLY A 95 7.54 -3.68 -1.80
CA GLY A 95 7.21 -5.08 -1.54
C GLY A 95 5.70 -5.30 -1.38
N CYS A 96 5.00 -4.39 -0.69
CA CYS A 96 3.54 -4.41 -0.61
C CYS A 96 2.88 -4.22 -1.99
N CYS A 97 3.39 -3.29 -2.81
CA CYS A 97 2.87 -3.03 -4.15
C CYS A 97 3.04 -4.24 -5.08
N GLU A 98 4.14 -4.95 -4.92
CA GLU A 98 4.45 -6.14 -5.70
C GLU A 98 3.63 -7.34 -5.22
N ALA A 99 3.58 -7.59 -3.92
CA ALA A 99 2.87 -8.70 -3.30
C ALA A 99 1.36 -8.68 -3.63
N VAL A 100 0.71 -7.51 -3.56
CA VAL A 100 -0.74 -7.40 -3.81
C VAL A 100 -1.13 -7.71 -5.26
N SER A 101 -0.17 -7.67 -6.19
CA SER A 101 -0.40 -8.01 -7.60
C SER A 101 -0.38 -9.52 -7.90
N ARG A 102 0.06 -10.33 -6.93
CA ARG A 102 0.26 -11.76 -7.15
C ARG A 102 -1.09 -12.51 -7.09
N PRO A 103 -1.38 -13.37 -8.06
CA PRO A 103 -2.70 -14.01 -8.19
C PRO A 103 -2.99 -15.00 -7.05
N ASP A 104 -1.97 -15.58 -6.45
CA ASP A 104 -2.02 -16.54 -5.34
C ASP A 104 -1.94 -15.87 -3.96
N MET A 105 -1.92 -14.53 -3.91
CA MET A 105 -1.82 -13.79 -2.67
C MET A 105 -3.04 -14.03 -1.78
N ARG A 106 -2.78 -14.18 -0.47
CA ARG A 106 -3.83 -14.34 0.54
C ARG A 106 -4.03 -13.03 1.29
N PHE A 107 -5.29 -12.71 1.55
CA PHE A 107 -5.66 -11.44 2.16
C PHE A 107 -6.30 -11.64 3.54
N VAL A 108 -5.99 -10.72 4.43
CA VAL A 108 -6.62 -10.60 5.75
C VAL A 108 -7.91 -9.81 5.57
N PRO A 109 -9.07 -10.32 6.03
CA PRO A 109 -10.30 -9.54 6.00
C PRO A 109 -10.16 -8.21 6.77
N ILE A 110 -10.66 -7.13 6.18
CA ILE A 110 -10.72 -5.84 6.86
C ILE A 110 -11.78 -5.94 7.96
N LYS A 111 -11.34 -5.84 9.22
CA LYS A 111 -12.24 -5.76 10.37
C LYS A 111 -12.94 -4.41 10.37
N THR A 112 -14.22 -4.42 10.72
CA THR A 112 -15.04 -3.22 10.90
C THR A 112 -14.74 -2.61 12.26
#